data_AF-A0A511QCT6-F1
#
_entry.id   AF-A0A511QCT6-F1
#
_cell.length_a   1.000
_cell.length_b   1.000
_cell.length_c   1.000
_cell.angle_alpha   90.00
_cell.angle_beta   90.00
_cell.angle_gamma   90.00
#
_symmetry.space_group_name_H-M   'P 1'
#
loop_
_entity.id
_entity.type
_entity.pdbx_description
1 polymer ?
#
loop_
_entity_poly.entity_id
_entity_poly.type
_entity_poly.pdbx_seq_one_letter_code
_entity_poly.pdbx_strand_id
1 'polypeptide(L)'
;MKFDNKKLLLMTLIALSSSAVHASGWGTAKQEACINLLTPIDKEIAVTINQYINDSGIVATTNEKINLKDGAHGEICGRKKIVHDIYVNGRVGVSWKIEDSNSTLREFSTESSFNGQGANNDWDIDEKGQCAAYGGKGVYLTGKGDKSCRFIKDVPDESVIKATYAVDLGSYHPSNDHGYTHYNPEQVVNGQQKWAVGSLAFSEITQKVYECLQGNLCNESPSYYEPGVGQVWEQAWIETSVKPESDKGGNSFYVYPEGLGDYKPGITVVRGRDGGSYRCLPNPNGGWCNIDSALYYEPGFGIAWQDAWELLPN
;
A
#
# COMPACT_ATOMS: atom_id res chain seq x y z
N MET A 1 -93.33 -7.86 3.82
CA MET A 1 -92.64 -6.66 4.35
C MET A 1 -91.64 -7.14 5.39
N LYS A 2 -90.35 -6.87 5.18
CA LYS A 2 -89.17 -7.12 6.05
C LYS A 2 -88.86 -8.58 6.42
N PHE A 3 -87.87 -9.15 5.73
CA PHE A 3 -87.05 -10.25 6.22
C PHE A 3 -85.95 -9.66 7.12
N ASP A 4 -85.82 -10.21 8.32
CA ASP A 4 -84.89 -9.77 9.35
C ASP A 4 -83.58 -10.59 9.34
N ASN A 5 -82.49 -9.84 9.52
CA ASN A 5 -81.06 -10.13 9.64
C ASN A 5 -80.53 -11.56 9.53
N LYS A 6 -79.84 -11.83 8.40
CA LYS A 6 -78.77 -12.85 8.29
C LYS A 6 -77.47 -12.31 8.90
N LYS A 7 -76.84 -13.15 9.72
CA LYS A 7 -75.42 -13.11 10.13
C LYS A 7 -74.52 -12.58 9.01
N LEU A 8 -73.79 -11.50 9.29
CA LEU A 8 -72.61 -11.12 8.51
C LEU A 8 -71.39 -11.30 9.40
N LEU A 9 -70.62 -12.36 9.12
CA LEU A 9 -69.28 -12.54 9.64
C LEU A 9 -68.44 -11.35 9.19
N LEU A 10 -67.86 -10.63 10.14
CA LEU A 10 -66.86 -9.60 9.89
C LEU A 10 -65.56 -10.30 9.45
N MET A 11 -65.36 -10.46 8.14
CA MET A 11 -64.04 -10.77 7.60
C MET A 11 -63.21 -9.49 7.64
N THR A 12 -62.28 -9.42 8.58
CA THR A 12 -61.19 -8.44 8.60
C THR A 12 -60.37 -8.63 7.33
N LEU A 13 -60.58 -7.76 6.34
CA LEU A 13 -59.62 -7.55 5.26
C LEU A 13 -58.39 -6.89 5.89
N ILE A 14 -57.34 -7.66 6.15
CA ILE A 14 -56.00 -7.09 6.34
C ILE A 14 -55.59 -6.58 4.97
N ALA A 15 -55.77 -5.28 4.74
CA ALA A 15 -55.12 -4.60 3.64
C ALA A 15 -53.61 -4.66 3.91
N LEU A 16 -52.94 -5.63 3.29
CA LEU A 16 -51.50 -5.53 3.03
C LEU A 16 -51.35 -4.34 2.06
N SER A 17 -51.26 -3.14 2.61
CA SER A 17 -50.71 -2.01 1.87
C SER A 17 -49.25 -2.37 1.64
N SER A 18 -48.96 -2.93 0.46
CA SER A 18 -47.62 -2.90 -0.08
C SER A 18 -47.22 -1.43 -0.14
N SER A 19 -46.39 -1.00 0.80
CA SER A 19 -45.76 0.31 0.77
C SER A 19 -44.96 0.34 -0.53
N ALA A 20 -45.50 1.00 -1.56
CA ALA A 20 -44.69 1.43 -2.68
C ALA A 20 -43.64 2.36 -2.05
N VAL A 21 -42.41 1.86 -1.90
CA VAL A 21 -41.26 2.69 -1.59
C VAL A 21 -41.21 3.70 -2.72
N HIS A 22 -41.66 4.92 -2.44
CA HIS A 22 -41.48 6.02 -3.38
C HIS A 22 -39.97 6.19 -3.44
N ALA A 23 -39.36 5.73 -4.53
CA ALA A 23 -37.97 6.06 -4.80
C ALA A 23 -37.89 7.58 -4.77
N SER A 24 -37.26 8.15 -3.75
CA SER A 24 -36.99 9.57 -3.71
C SER A 24 -36.22 9.89 -4.99
N GLY A 25 -36.64 10.93 -5.71
CA GLY A 25 -35.83 11.46 -6.81
C GLY A 25 -34.53 12.11 -6.33
N TRP A 26 -34.20 11.97 -5.05
CA TRP A 26 -33.10 12.61 -4.33
C TRP A 26 -32.27 11.53 -3.65
N GLY A 27 -30.96 11.70 -3.72
CA GLY A 27 -29.96 10.93 -2.98
C GLY A 27 -28.93 11.87 -2.36
N THR A 28 -28.48 11.55 -1.16
CA THR A 28 -27.55 12.36 -0.38
C THR A 28 -26.11 11.99 -0.70
N ALA A 29 -25.43 12.82 -1.48
CA ALA A 29 -24.02 12.62 -1.75
C ALA A 29 -23.18 13.04 -0.53
N LYS A 30 -22.30 12.15 -0.06
CA LYS A 30 -21.41 12.39 1.06
C LYS A 30 -20.00 11.91 0.74
N GLN A 31 -19.08 12.86 0.57
CA GLN A 31 -17.69 12.55 0.19
C GLN A 31 -16.68 13.03 1.24
N GLU A 32 -15.68 12.20 1.48
CA GLU A 32 -14.44 12.53 2.19
C GLU A 32 -13.27 12.45 1.19
N ALA A 33 -12.35 13.41 1.24
CA ALA A 33 -11.20 13.43 0.35
C ALA A 33 -9.94 13.00 1.10
N CYS A 34 -9.17 12.10 0.51
CA CYS A 34 -7.93 11.58 1.09
C CYS A 34 -6.78 11.69 0.09
N ILE A 35 -5.57 11.73 0.61
CA ILE A 35 -4.32 11.53 -0.14
C ILE A 35 -3.69 10.23 0.35
N ASN A 36 -3.15 9.42 -0.55
CA ASN A 36 -2.36 8.24 -0.20
C ASN A 36 -0.92 8.45 -0.67
N LEU A 37 -0.03 8.76 0.27
CA LEU A 37 1.40 8.92 0.00
C LEU A 37 2.05 7.55 -0.09
N LEU A 38 2.37 7.12 -1.31
CA LEU A 38 2.91 5.78 -1.60
C LEU A 38 4.32 5.58 -1.02
N THR A 39 5.05 6.67 -0.83
CA THR A 39 6.39 6.74 -0.23
C THR A 39 6.39 7.80 0.85
N PRO A 40 7.23 7.68 1.90
CA PRO A 40 7.47 8.76 2.85
C PRO A 40 7.93 10.03 2.15
N ILE A 41 7.47 11.17 2.63
CA ILE A 41 7.95 12.48 2.17
C ILE A 41 9.18 12.90 2.96
N ASP A 42 10.11 13.63 2.35
CA ASP A 42 11.42 14.07 2.91
C ASP A 42 11.41 15.49 3.49
N LYS A 43 10.26 16.16 3.38
CA LYS A 43 10.08 17.54 3.81
C LYS A 43 8.63 17.81 4.13
N GLU A 44 8.42 18.90 4.85
CA GLU A 44 7.09 19.40 5.11
C GLU A 44 6.42 19.88 3.82
N ILE A 45 5.22 19.36 3.58
CA ILE A 45 4.37 19.75 2.45
C ILE A 45 3.00 20.19 2.97
N ALA A 46 2.28 20.91 2.13
CA ALA A 46 0.88 21.20 2.33
C ALA A 46 0.03 20.61 1.20
N VAL A 47 -1.07 19.98 1.58
CA VAL A 47 -2.08 19.45 0.67
C VAL A 47 -3.32 20.31 0.80
N THR A 48 -3.61 21.12 -0.21
CA THR A 48 -4.85 21.88 -0.33
C THR A 48 -5.88 21.02 -1.05
N ILE A 49 -7.00 20.75 -0.39
CA ILE A 49 -8.11 19.96 -0.91
C ILE A 49 -9.31 20.90 -1.16
N ASN A 50 -9.85 20.86 -2.36
CA ASN A 50 -11.13 21.50 -2.68
C ASN A 50 -12.12 20.44 -3.10
N GLN A 51 -13.35 20.51 -2.60
CA GLN A 51 -14.45 19.66 -3.04
C GLN A 51 -15.63 20.52 -3.45
N TYR A 52 -16.46 20.01 -4.37
CA TYR A 52 -17.72 20.64 -4.72
C TYR A 52 -18.79 19.60 -5.08
N ILE A 53 -20.06 20.00 -4.95
CA ILE A 53 -21.19 19.25 -5.50
C ILE A 53 -21.87 20.14 -6.54
N ASN A 54 -22.15 19.57 -7.71
CA ASN A 54 -22.85 20.19 -8.81
C ASN A 54 -24.17 19.45 -9.08
N ASP A 55 -25.28 20.15 -8.84
CA ASP A 55 -26.64 19.72 -9.18
C ASP A 55 -27.31 20.85 -9.96
N SER A 56 -27.09 20.86 -11.28
CA SER A 56 -27.48 21.97 -12.17
C SER A 56 -26.84 23.33 -11.81
N GLY A 57 -25.68 23.29 -11.16
CA GLY A 57 -24.95 24.42 -10.60
C GLY A 57 -24.18 24.01 -9.35
N ILE A 58 -23.15 24.75 -8.97
CA ILE A 58 -22.39 24.46 -7.73
C ILE A 58 -23.27 24.78 -6.53
N VAL A 59 -23.67 23.75 -5.78
CA VAL A 59 -24.58 23.85 -4.64
C VAL A 59 -23.86 23.71 -3.29
N ALA A 60 -22.70 23.05 -3.28
CA ALA A 60 -21.85 22.94 -2.09
C ALA A 60 -20.38 23.02 -2.48
N THR A 61 -19.56 23.60 -1.60
CA THR A 61 -18.09 23.59 -1.71
C THR A 61 -17.44 23.42 -0.34
N THR A 62 -16.25 22.82 -0.32
CA THR A 62 -15.37 22.83 0.84
C THR A 62 -13.94 23.10 0.40
N ASN A 63 -13.18 23.81 1.23
CA ASN A 63 -11.74 23.98 1.08
C ASN A 63 -11.06 23.66 2.41
N GLU A 64 -9.99 22.87 2.37
CA GLU A 64 -9.13 22.63 3.51
C GLU A 64 -7.67 22.52 3.09
N LYS A 65 -6.77 22.76 4.05
CA LYS A 65 -5.32 22.61 3.89
C LYS A 65 -4.80 21.73 5.00
N ILE A 66 -4.08 20.68 4.63
CA ILE A 66 -3.45 19.72 5.54
C ILE A 66 -1.95 19.94 5.44
N ASN A 67 -1.28 20.23 6.56
CA ASN A 67 0.19 20.29 6.60
C ASN A 67 0.72 18.93 7.06
N LEU A 68 1.59 18.33 6.26
CA LEU A 68 2.17 17.02 6.51
C LEU A 68 3.66 17.19 6.80
N LYS A 69 4.12 16.57 7.88
CA LYS A 69 5.52 16.61 8.30
C LYS A 69 6.36 15.61 7.51
N ASP A 70 7.67 15.84 7.52
CA ASP A 70 8.67 14.86 7.08
C ASP A 70 8.37 13.46 7.65
N GLY A 71 8.56 12.44 6.81
CA GLY A 71 8.22 11.04 7.08
C GLY A 71 6.75 10.65 6.95
N ALA A 72 5.83 11.60 6.67
CA ALA A 72 4.43 11.26 6.45
C ALA A 72 4.26 10.34 5.23
N HIS A 73 3.49 9.27 5.40
CA HIS A 73 3.20 8.25 4.38
C HIS A 73 1.81 7.64 4.62
N GLY A 74 1.31 6.88 3.64
CA GLY A 74 0.02 6.19 3.71
C GLY A 74 -1.19 7.09 3.46
N GLU A 75 -2.37 6.55 3.76
CA GLU A 75 -3.65 7.25 3.56
C GLU A 75 -3.90 8.27 4.68
N ILE A 76 -4.08 9.53 4.29
CA ILE A 76 -4.36 10.65 5.17
C ILE A 76 -5.58 11.38 4.61
N CYS A 77 -6.65 11.40 5.39
CA CYS A 77 -7.90 12.03 4.99
C CYS A 77 -8.04 13.46 5.53
N GLY A 78 -8.68 14.29 4.73
CA GLY A 78 -9.19 15.58 5.13
C GLY A 78 -10.24 15.47 6.24
N ARG A 79 -10.45 16.57 6.96
CA ARG A 79 -11.43 16.63 8.04
C ARG A 79 -12.80 17.10 7.56
N LYS A 80 -12.84 17.81 6.42
CA LYS A 80 -14.07 18.35 5.85
C LYS A 80 -14.70 17.37 4.88
N LYS A 81 -15.85 16.83 5.27
CA LYS A 81 -16.73 16.08 4.37
C LYS A 81 -17.63 17.06 3.64
N ILE A 82 -17.85 16.83 2.36
CA ILE A 82 -18.87 17.56 1.60
C ILE A 82 -20.15 16.73 1.57
N VAL A 83 -21.29 17.38 1.80
CA VAL A 83 -22.60 16.72 1.86
C VAL A 83 -23.64 17.60 1.20
N HIS A 84 -24.45 17.04 0.29
CA HIS A 84 -25.61 17.71 -0.29
C HIS A 84 -26.54 16.69 -0.96
N ASP A 85 -27.84 16.97 -0.99
CA ASP A 85 -28.84 16.16 -1.70
C ASP A 85 -28.77 16.48 -3.20
N ILE A 86 -28.77 15.47 -4.05
CA ILE A 86 -28.71 15.62 -5.51
C ILE A 86 -29.99 15.06 -6.11
N TYR A 87 -30.65 15.84 -6.97
CA TYR A 87 -31.83 15.39 -7.69
C TYR A 87 -31.45 14.56 -8.92
N VAL A 88 -31.76 13.25 -8.87
CA VAL A 88 -31.57 12.27 -9.94
C VAL A 88 -30.10 12.05 -10.33
N ASN A 89 -29.44 13.03 -10.95
CA ASN A 89 -28.04 12.94 -11.36
C ASN A 89 -27.31 14.24 -11.01
N GLY A 90 -26.07 14.11 -10.56
CA GLY A 90 -25.20 15.25 -10.31
C GLY A 90 -23.74 14.85 -10.36
N ARG A 91 -22.88 15.76 -9.90
CA ARG A 91 -21.44 15.54 -9.89
C ARG A 91 -20.84 15.91 -8.55
N VAL A 92 -19.88 15.09 -8.10
CA VAL A 92 -19.13 15.32 -6.87
C VAL A 92 -17.66 15.46 -7.24
N GLY A 93 -17.15 16.68 -7.20
CA GLY A 93 -15.79 17.01 -7.62
C GLY A 93 -14.83 17.13 -6.46
N VAL A 94 -13.56 16.82 -6.72
CA VAL A 94 -12.46 17.02 -5.77
C VAL A 94 -11.16 17.36 -6.50
N SER A 95 -10.37 18.24 -5.91
CA SER A 95 -9.01 18.53 -6.35
C SER A 95 -8.04 18.57 -5.18
N TRP A 96 -6.81 18.12 -5.45
CA TRP A 96 -5.67 18.16 -4.56
C TRP A 96 -4.58 19.01 -5.20
N LYS A 97 -4.08 19.98 -4.45
CA LYS A 97 -2.88 20.74 -4.79
C LYS A 97 -1.85 20.51 -3.69
N ILE A 98 -0.71 19.93 -4.07
CA ILE A 98 0.37 19.57 -3.17
C ILE A 98 1.51 20.56 -3.37
N GLU A 99 1.94 21.22 -2.31
CA GLU A 99 2.92 22.31 -2.34
C GLU A 99 3.98 22.11 -1.26
N ASP A 100 5.23 22.46 -1.57
CA ASP A 100 6.24 22.75 -0.56
C ASP A 100 6.39 24.27 -0.37
N SER A 101 7.40 24.70 0.38
CA SER A 101 7.64 26.14 0.62
C SER A 101 7.97 26.92 -0.66
N ASN A 102 8.38 26.25 -1.73
CA ASN A 102 9.01 26.86 -2.90
C ASN A 102 8.17 26.69 -4.17
N SER A 103 7.34 25.65 -4.26
CA SER A 103 6.68 25.24 -5.50
C SER A 103 5.47 24.34 -5.30
N THR A 104 4.63 24.28 -6.34
CA THR A 104 3.61 23.23 -6.47
C THR A 104 4.26 21.95 -6.97
N LEU A 105 4.20 20.89 -6.15
CA LEU A 105 4.78 19.60 -6.45
C LEU A 105 3.87 18.80 -7.40
N ARG A 106 2.56 18.76 -7.12
CA ARG A 106 1.57 18.02 -7.90
C ARG A 106 0.20 18.68 -7.79
N GLU A 107 -0.59 18.53 -8.86
CA GLU A 107 -2.01 18.86 -8.88
C GLU A 107 -2.77 17.72 -9.52
N PHE A 108 -3.92 17.40 -8.95
CA PHE A 108 -4.85 16.43 -9.53
C PHE A 108 -6.28 16.87 -9.23
N SER A 109 -7.17 16.69 -10.20
CA SER A 109 -8.60 16.93 -10.03
C SER A 109 -9.39 15.86 -10.74
N THR A 110 -10.53 15.49 -10.17
CA THR A 110 -11.43 14.47 -10.69
C THR A 110 -12.85 14.79 -10.24
N GLU A 111 -13.81 14.11 -10.85
CA GLU A 111 -15.21 14.26 -10.56
C GLU A 111 -15.91 12.92 -10.68
N SER A 112 -16.73 12.60 -9.70
CA SER A 112 -17.61 11.44 -9.75
C SER A 112 -18.96 11.84 -10.33
N SER A 113 -19.45 11.07 -11.31
CA SER A 113 -20.87 11.06 -11.64
C SER A 113 -21.63 10.39 -10.50
N PHE A 114 -22.70 11.03 -10.05
CA PHE A 114 -23.54 10.54 -8.96
C PHE A 114 -24.96 10.36 -9.48
N ASN A 115 -25.52 9.17 -9.27
CA ASN A 115 -26.95 8.92 -9.46
C ASN A 115 -27.60 8.72 -8.09
N GLY A 116 -28.58 9.55 -7.76
CA GLY A 116 -29.24 9.59 -6.46
C GLY A 116 -30.67 9.06 -6.46
N GLN A 117 -31.05 8.16 -7.37
CA GLN A 117 -32.43 7.70 -7.45
C GLN A 117 -32.70 6.53 -6.49
N GLY A 118 -33.51 6.77 -5.47
CA GLY A 118 -33.98 5.74 -4.55
C GLY A 118 -33.15 5.61 -3.27
N ALA A 119 -33.15 4.42 -2.67
CA ALA A 119 -32.50 4.18 -1.37
C ALA A 119 -30.99 3.96 -1.45
N ASN A 120 -30.45 3.83 -2.67
CA ASN A 120 -29.04 3.62 -2.92
C ASN A 120 -28.57 4.54 -4.06
N ASN A 121 -27.29 4.88 -4.03
CA ASN A 121 -26.65 5.78 -4.97
C ASN A 121 -25.56 5.05 -5.75
N ASP A 122 -25.37 5.43 -7.00
CA ASP A 122 -24.24 4.98 -7.82
C ASP A 122 -23.22 6.09 -7.97
N TRP A 123 -21.95 5.74 -7.78
CA TRP A 123 -20.80 6.63 -7.96
C TRP A 123 -19.94 6.12 -9.11
N ASP A 124 -19.51 7.00 -9.99
CA ASP A 124 -18.58 6.69 -11.09
C ASP A 124 -17.51 7.77 -11.20
N ILE A 125 -16.31 7.50 -10.69
CA ILE A 125 -15.20 8.46 -10.71
C ILE A 125 -14.52 8.50 -12.07
N ASP A 126 -14.29 9.70 -12.62
CA ASP A 126 -13.43 9.88 -13.79
C ASP A 126 -11.95 9.76 -13.37
N GLU A 127 -11.37 8.59 -13.61
CA GLU A 127 -9.98 8.31 -13.28
C GLU A 127 -8.96 9.10 -14.12
N LYS A 128 -9.40 9.74 -15.21
CA LYS A 128 -8.52 10.44 -16.18
C LYS A 128 -7.34 9.59 -16.66
N GLY A 129 -7.57 8.28 -16.80
CA GLY A 129 -6.55 7.29 -17.16
C GLY A 129 -5.54 6.96 -16.06
N GLN A 130 -5.72 7.46 -14.83
CA GLN A 130 -4.84 7.24 -13.68
C GLN A 130 -5.60 6.51 -12.57
N CYS A 131 -5.72 5.18 -12.67
CA CYS A 131 -6.41 4.37 -11.68
C CYS A 131 -5.44 3.81 -10.64
N ALA A 132 -5.76 4.02 -9.35
CA ALA A 132 -4.95 3.50 -8.22
C ALA A 132 -5.72 2.53 -7.29
N ALA A 133 -6.84 1.95 -7.75
CA ALA A 133 -7.60 0.97 -6.97
C ALA A 133 -6.79 -0.31 -6.70
N TYR A 134 -5.97 -0.74 -7.67
CA TYR A 134 -5.24 -2.00 -7.64
C TYR A 134 -3.73 -1.83 -7.43
N GLY A 135 -3.33 -0.69 -6.85
CA GLY A 135 -1.92 -0.29 -6.72
C GLY A 135 -1.55 0.81 -7.71
N GLY A 136 -0.36 1.38 -7.56
CA GLY A 136 0.14 2.47 -8.41
C GLY A 136 -0.39 3.86 -8.07
N LYS A 137 -0.16 4.81 -8.99
CA LYS A 137 -0.45 6.25 -8.84
C LYS A 137 -1.76 6.59 -9.56
N GLY A 138 -2.52 7.54 -9.02
CA GLY A 138 -3.79 7.97 -9.59
C GLY A 138 -4.89 8.09 -8.54
N VAL A 139 -6.14 7.90 -8.94
CA VAL A 139 -7.30 8.11 -8.08
C VAL A 139 -8.16 6.86 -7.98
N TYR A 140 -8.88 6.74 -6.87
CA TYR A 140 -9.91 5.72 -6.66
C TYR A 140 -10.94 6.19 -5.63
N LEU A 141 -12.10 5.53 -5.64
CA LEU A 141 -13.11 5.59 -4.60
C LEU A 141 -12.99 4.39 -3.66
N THR A 142 -13.30 4.60 -2.38
CA THR A 142 -13.61 3.51 -1.43
C THR A 142 -14.92 3.78 -0.70
N GLY A 143 -15.69 2.73 -0.46
CA GLY A 143 -16.94 2.77 0.28
C GLY A 143 -17.72 1.47 0.15
N LYS A 144 -18.59 1.16 1.12
CA LYS A 144 -19.36 -0.11 1.18
C LYS A 144 -18.47 -1.38 1.17
N GLY A 145 -17.19 -1.26 1.53
CA GLY A 145 -16.23 -2.37 1.44
C GLY A 145 -15.64 -2.58 0.03
N ASP A 146 -16.02 -1.75 -0.94
CA ASP A 146 -15.47 -1.76 -2.30
C ASP A 146 -14.37 -0.70 -2.48
N LYS A 147 -13.51 -0.94 -3.48
CA LYS A 147 -12.48 -0.01 -3.96
C LYS A 147 -12.48 -0.03 -5.49
N SER A 148 -12.65 1.13 -6.13
CA SER A 148 -12.84 1.21 -7.58
C SER A 148 -12.36 2.53 -8.17
N CYS A 149 -11.85 2.51 -9.38
CA CYS A 149 -11.54 3.72 -10.16
C CYS A 149 -12.64 4.08 -11.16
N ARG A 150 -13.81 3.44 -11.05
CA ARG A 150 -15.00 3.74 -11.84
C ARG A 150 -16.21 3.62 -10.92
N PHE A 151 -16.97 2.56 -11.10
CA PHE A 151 -18.22 2.36 -10.42
C PHE A 151 -18.06 1.83 -8.99
N ILE A 152 -18.74 2.46 -8.05
CA ILE A 152 -19.25 1.82 -6.83
C ILE A 152 -20.77 1.94 -6.89
N LYS A 153 -21.46 0.80 -6.99
CA LYS A 153 -22.91 0.74 -7.20
C LYS A 153 -23.67 0.37 -5.95
N ASP A 154 -24.94 0.74 -5.93
CA ASP A 154 -25.87 0.40 -4.86
C ASP A 154 -25.34 0.82 -3.48
N VAL A 155 -24.69 1.98 -3.40
CA VAL A 155 -24.17 2.53 -2.14
C VAL A 155 -25.37 2.99 -1.30
N PRO A 156 -25.57 2.50 -0.06
CA PRO A 156 -26.68 2.96 0.76
C PRO A 156 -26.68 4.48 0.89
N ASP A 157 -27.86 5.10 0.84
CA ASP A 157 -27.95 6.54 0.91
C ASP A 157 -27.28 7.12 2.17
N GLU A 158 -26.74 8.33 2.05
CA GLU A 158 -25.94 9.00 3.08
C GLU A 158 -24.60 8.33 3.48
N SER A 159 -24.23 7.20 2.84
CA SER A 159 -22.92 6.58 3.07
C SER A 159 -21.78 7.51 2.66
N VAL A 160 -20.73 7.54 3.47
CA VAL A 160 -19.51 8.27 3.13
C VAL A 160 -18.72 7.48 2.08
N ILE A 161 -18.51 8.08 0.92
CA ILE A 161 -17.53 7.62 -0.07
C ILE A 161 -16.24 8.41 0.11
N LYS A 162 -15.10 7.73 0.10
CA LYS A 162 -13.79 8.39 0.09
C LYS A 162 -13.26 8.48 -1.33
N ALA A 163 -12.95 9.67 -1.80
CA ALA A 163 -12.14 9.87 -3.00
C ALA A 163 -10.68 10.02 -2.57
N THR A 164 -9.79 9.18 -3.11
CA THR A 164 -8.39 9.13 -2.67
C THR A 164 -7.45 9.32 -3.84
N TYR A 165 -6.54 10.30 -3.74
CA TYR A 165 -5.45 10.49 -4.69
C TYR A 165 -4.18 9.80 -4.17
N ALA A 166 -3.80 8.69 -4.79
CA ALA A 166 -2.56 7.99 -4.55
C ALA A 166 -1.43 8.61 -5.36
N VAL A 167 -0.39 9.06 -4.66
CA VAL A 167 0.70 9.81 -5.25
C VAL A 167 2.01 9.41 -4.62
N ASP A 168 3.04 9.45 -5.45
CA ASP A 168 4.44 9.33 -5.04
C ASP A 168 5.13 10.65 -5.40
N LEU A 169 5.62 11.33 -4.37
CA LEU A 169 6.29 12.62 -4.49
C LEU A 169 7.81 12.48 -4.66
N GLY A 170 8.34 11.25 -4.56
CA GLY A 170 9.65 10.87 -5.09
C GLY A 170 10.84 11.67 -4.57
N SER A 171 10.86 12.02 -3.28
CA SER A 171 11.97 12.82 -2.72
C SER A 171 12.57 12.26 -1.42
N TYR A 172 12.02 11.20 -0.82
CA TYR A 172 12.75 10.49 0.24
C TYR A 172 13.87 9.64 -0.36
N HIS A 173 15.03 10.28 -0.53
CA HIS A 173 16.32 9.62 -0.55
C HIS A 173 16.88 9.73 0.88
N PRO A 174 16.79 8.72 1.75
CA PRO A 174 17.84 8.60 2.73
C PRO A 174 19.10 8.36 1.88
N SER A 175 20.15 9.10 2.17
CA SER A 175 21.47 8.95 1.56
C SER A 175 22.15 7.60 1.92
N ASN A 176 21.37 6.52 2.02
CA ASN A 176 21.75 5.18 2.45
C ASN A 176 21.22 4.07 1.50
N ASP A 177 20.73 4.42 0.30
CA ASP A 177 20.55 3.41 -0.77
C ASP A 177 21.90 2.84 -1.22
N HIS A 178 23.00 3.53 -0.87
CA HIS A 178 24.38 3.18 -1.14
C HIS A 178 24.65 2.74 -2.61
N GLY A 179 23.85 3.21 -3.56
CA GLY A 179 23.94 2.85 -4.98
C GLY A 179 23.30 1.51 -5.38
N TYR A 180 22.45 0.92 -4.54
CA TYR A 180 21.67 -0.27 -4.89
C TYR A 180 20.62 0.03 -5.97
N THR A 181 20.26 -0.99 -6.75
CA THR A 181 19.22 -0.82 -7.77
C THR A 181 17.85 -0.75 -7.08
N HIS A 182 17.04 0.25 -7.41
CA HIS A 182 15.74 0.46 -6.80
C HIS A 182 14.70 -0.49 -7.41
N TYR A 183 13.92 -1.16 -6.56
CA TYR A 183 12.78 -1.97 -7.00
C TYR A 183 11.70 -1.06 -7.59
N ASN A 184 11.32 -1.32 -8.84
CA ASN A 184 10.28 -0.58 -9.53
C ASN A 184 9.16 -1.54 -9.98
N PRO A 185 7.98 -1.53 -9.32
CA PRO A 185 6.92 -2.48 -9.61
C PRO A 185 6.37 -2.34 -11.04
N GLU A 186 6.32 -1.13 -11.60
CA GLU A 186 5.86 -0.92 -12.98
C GLU A 186 6.83 -1.52 -13.99
N GLN A 187 8.13 -1.39 -13.75
CA GLN A 187 9.17 -1.93 -14.61
C GLN A 187 9.28 -3.46 -14.51
N VAL A 188 8.96 -4.06 -13.36
CA VAL A 188 8.84 -5.51 -13.23
C VAL A 188 7.65 -6.02 -14.03
N VAL A 189 6.47 -5.39 -13.89
CA VAL A 189 5.24 -5.77 -14.62
C VAL A 189 5.39 -5.66 -16.14
N ASN A 190 6.06 -4.61 -16.62
CA ASN A 190 6.27 -4.41 -18.05
C ASN A 190 7.53 -5.13 -18.60
N GLY A 191 8.27 -5.82 -17.74
CA GLY A 191 9.46 -6.60 -18.07
C GLY A 191 10.73 -5.81 -18.36
N GLN A 192 10.74 -4.49 -18.13
CA GLN A 192 11.93 -3.62 -18.27
C GLN A 192 12.96 -3.85 -17.16
N GLN A 193 12.51 -4.22 -15.95
CA GLN A 193 13.37 -4.55 -14.83
C GLN A 193 13.25 -6.04 -14.53
N LYS A 194 14.39 -6.72 -14.42
CA LYS A 194 14.45 -8.14 -14.08
C LYS A 194 15.53 -8.40 -13.04
N TRP A 195 15.18 -9.23 -12.06
CA TRP A 195 15.99 -9.57 -10.91
C TRP A 195 16.46 -11.02 -11.01
N ALA A 196 17.78 -11.22 -11.09
CA ALA A 196 18.36 -12.56 -10.96
C ALA A 196 18.47 -12.93 -9.47
N VAL A 197 18.49 -14.23 -9.17
CA VAL A 197 18.80 -14.71 -7.80
C VAL A 197 20.14 -14.11 -7.35
N GLY A 198 20.17 -13.60 -6.11
CA GLY A 198 21.31 -12.88 -5.51
C GLY A 198 21.36 -11.38 -5.81
N SER A 199 20.45 -10.85 -6.63
CA SER A 199 20.42 -9.41 -6.92
C SER A 199 19.88 -8.63 -5.73
N LEU A 200 20.48 -7.48 -5.44
CA LEU A 200 20.07 -6.59 -4.37
C LEU A 200 19.14 -5.50 -4.89
N ALA A 201 17.92 -5.49 -4.37
CA ALA A 201 16.87 -4.52 -4.67
C ALA A 201 16.63 -3.63 -3.45
N PHE A 202 16.74 -2.32 -3.63
CA PHE A 202 16.32 -1.36 -2.63
C PHE A 202 14.79 -1.16 -2.72
N SER A 203 14.09 -1.36 -1.61
CA SER A 203 12.64 -1.12 -1.52
C SER A 203 12.38 0.32 -1.09
N GLU A 204 11.73 1.09 -1.96
CA GLU A 204 11.32 2.48 -1.69
C GLU A 204 10.29 2.58 -0.57
N ILE A 205 9.54 1.50 -0.32
CA ILE A 205 8.48 1.50 0.68
C ILE A 205 9.07 1.23 2.06
N THR A 206 9.89 0.18 2.19
CA THR A 206 10.43 -0.18 3.51
C THR A 206 11.76 0.49 3.82
N GLN A 207 12.42 1.11 2.83
CA GLN A 207 13.71 1.78 2.97
C GLN A 207 14.82 0.80 3.41
N LYS A 208 14.77 -0.40 2.86
CA LYS A 208 15.71 -1.50 3.14
C LYS A 208 16.13 -2.17 1.86
N VAL A 209 17.25 -2.88 1.92
CA VAL A 209 17.78 -3.66 0.80
C VAL A 209 17.30 -5.10 0.96
N TYR A 210 16.93 -5.71 -0.15
CA TYR A 210 16.48 -7.09 -0.20
C TYR A 210 17.24 -7.86 -1.26
N GLU A 211 17.60 -9.09 -0.96
CA GLU A 211 18.23 -9.99 -1.91
C GLU A 211 17.20 -10.93 -2.52
N CYS A 212 17.20 -11.05 -3.85
CA CYS A 212 16.31 -11.96 -4.57
C CYS A 212 16.70 -13.43 -4.32
N LEU A 213 15.80 -14.22 -3.74
CA LEU A 213 15.98 -15.65 -3.47
C LEU A 213 15.54 -16.52 -4.66
N GLN A 214 14.49 -16.10 -5.37
CA GLN A 214 13.87 -16.89 -6.44
C GLN A 214 13.54 -16.01 -7.64
N GLY A 215 14.36 -16.09 -8.70
CA GLY A 215 14.24 -15.22 -9.86
C GLY A 215 12.89 -15.30 -10.58
N ASN A 216 12.16 -16.40 -10.49
CA ASN A 216 10.78 -16.48 -11.00
C ASN A 216 9.80 -15.66 -10.16
N LEU A 217 9.97 -15.61 -8.83
CA LEU A 217 9.07 -14.90 -7.92
C LEU A 217 9.43 -13.41 -7.81
N CYS A 218 10.72 -13.07 -7.79
CA CYS A 218 11.21 -11.68 -7.77
C CYS A 218 10.76 -10.85 -8.97
N ASN A 219 10.33 -11.51 -10.04
CA ASN A 219 9.89 -10.90 -11.29
C ASN A 219 8.39 -11.13 -11.55
N GLU A 220 7.65 -11.64 -10.56
CA GLU A 220 6.21 -11.80 -10.67
C GLU A 220 5.47 -10.58 -10.09
N SER A 221 4.13 -10.66 -10.08
CA SER A 221 3.21 -9.63 -9.61
C SER A 221 3.68 -8.98 -8.31
N PRO A 222 3.98 -7.67 -8.33
CA PRO A 222 4.41 -6.92 -7.14
C PRO A 222 3.42 -7.02 -5.97
N SER A 223 2.12 -7.16 -6.26
CA SER A 223 1.10 -7.36 -5.22
C SER A 223 1.37 -8.56 -4.30
N TYR A 224 2.07 -9.58 -4.81
CA TYR A 224 2.47 -10.76 -4.04
C TYR A 224 3.94 -10.70 -3.62
N TYR A 225 4.83 -10.22 -4.49
CA TYR A 225 6.28 -10.41 -4.33
C TYR A 225 7.10 -9.13 -4.31
N GLU A 226 6.52 -7.95 -4.13
CA GLU A 226 7.32 -6.73 -3.94
C GLU A 226 8.15 -6.80 -2.64
N PRO A 227 9.48 -6.57 -2.68
CA PRO A 227 10.35 -6.75 -1.52
C PRO A 227 9.90 -5.92 -0.30
N GLY A 228 9.62 -6.63 0.79
CA GLY A 228 9.21 -6.05 2.07
C GLY A 228 7.72 -5.69 2.20
N VAL A 229 6.91 -5.88 1.14
CA VAL A 229 5.54 -5.34 1.09
C VAL A 229 4.51 -6.31 0.50
N GLY A 230 4.87 -7.08 -0.53
CA GLY A 230 3.95 -8.01 -1.20
C GLY A 230 3.39 -9.07 -0.25
N GLN A 231 2.20 -9.61 -0.51
CA GLN A 231 1.52 -10.52 0.42
C GLN A 231 2.34 -11.73 0.90
N VAL A 232 3.29 -12.18 0.08
CA VAL A 232 4.16 -13.33 0.32
C VAL A 232 5.59 -13.03 -0.13
N TRP A 233 6.03 -11.78 0.08
CA TRP A 233 7.30 -11.27 -0.42
C TRP A 233 8.51 -12.08 0.09
N GLU A 234 8.40 -12.68 1.28
CA GLU A 234 9.45 -13.47 1.93
C GLU A 234 9.81 -14.75 1.15
N GLN A 235 8.95 -15.20 0.22
CA GLN A 235 9.28 -16.32 -0.66
C GLN A 235 10.22 -15.90 -1.80
N ALA A 236 10.16 -14.64 -2.19
CA ALA A 236 10.95 -14.07 -3.28
C ALA A 236 12.19 -13.35 -2.77
N TRP A 237 12.16 -12.78 -1.56
CA TRP A 237 13.19 -11.87 -1.07
C TRP A 237 13.57 -12.14 0.38
N ILE A 238 14.81 -11.80 0.73
CA ILE A 238 15.26 -11.71 2.12
C ILE A 238 15.75 -10.29 2.41
N GLU A 239 15.34 -9.73 3.55
CA GLU A 239 15.84 -8.43 4.03
C GLU A 239 17.33 -8.53 4.38
N THR A 240 18.13 -7.60 3.89
CA THR A 240 19.57 -7.53 4.17
C THR A 240 19.94 -6.20 4.80
N SER A 241 20.96 -6.21 5.66
CA SER A 241 21.49 -5.03 6.35
C SER A 241 22.81 -4.54 5.75
N VAL A 242 23.05 -4.75 4.44
CA VAL A 242 24.39 -4.60 3.87
C VAL A 242 24.68 -3.14 3.49
N LYS A 243 25.80 -2.64 4.01
CA LYS A 243 26.54 -1.45 3.57
C LYS A 243 27.50 -1.91 2.45
N PRO A 244 27.63 -1.22 1.30
CA PRO A 244 28.56 -1.67 0.28
C PRO A 244 29.94 -1.16 0.66
N GLU A 245 30.85 -2.07 0.96
CA GLU A 245 32.23 -1.81 0.59
C GLU A 245 32.49 -2.51 -0.73
N SER A 246 32.85 -1.68 -1.70
CA SER A 246 33.67 -2.08 -2.83
C SER A 246 34.82 -2.93 -2.31
N ASP A 247 34.81 -4.24 -2.58
CA ASP A 247 36.07 -4.93 -2.82
C ASP A 247 35.90 -6.20 -3.63
N LYS A 248 36.88 -6.38 -4.50
CA LYS A 248 36.99 -7.50 -5.42
C LYS A 248 37.18 -8.80 -4.64
N GLY A 249 36.21 -9.71 -4.69
CA GLY A 249 36.40 -11.10 -4.30
C GLY A 249 35.14 -11.71 -3.72
N GLY A 250 34.53 -12.66 -4.44
CA GLY A 250 33.25 -13.26 -4.08
C GLY A 250 33.25 -13.94 -2.71
N ASN A 251 32.52 -13.35 -1.77
CA ASN A 251 32.11 -13.97 -0.52
C ASN A 251 30.58 -14.19 -0.57
N SER A 252 30.17 -15.46 -0.52
CA SER A 252 28.76 -15.86 -0.38
C SER A 252 28.34 -15.72 1.09
N PHE A 253 27.23 -15.02 1.34
CA PHE A 253 26.63 -14.89 2.67
C PHE A 253 25.69 -16.08 2.93
N TYR A 254 26.03 -16.96 3.88
CA TYR A 254 25.13 -18.04 4.33
C TYR A 254 24.44 -17.67 5.65
N VAL A 255 23.27 -18.23 5.95
CA VAL A 255 22.75 -18.22 7.33
C VAL A 255 23.26 -19.48 8.03
N TYR A 256 23.96 -19.40 9.16
CA TYR A 256 24.43 -20.62 9.82
C TYR A 256 23.24 -21.51 10.25
N PRO A 257 23.21 -22.83 9.98
CA PRO A 257 24.28 -23.67 9.43
C PRO A 257 24.15 -24.01 7.93
N GLU A 258 23.47 -23.21 7.12
CA GLU A 258 23.41 -23.41 5.65
C GLU A 258 24.83 -23.44 5.06
N GLY A 259 25.15 -24.45 4.26
CA GLY A 259 26.48 -24.62 3.66
C GLY A 259 27.56 -25.13 4.62
N LEU A 260 27.18 -25.64 5.80
CA LEU A 260 28.13 -26.25 6.74
C LEU A 260 28.88 -27.43 6.09
N GLY A 261 30.20 -27.35 6.08
CA GLY A 261 31.08 -28.26 5.33
C GLY A 261 31.77 -27.59 4.14
N ASP A 262 31.17 -26.52 3.59
CA ASP A 262 31.64 -25.81 2.40
C ASP A 262 32.19 -24.39 2.72
N TYR A 263 32.27 -24.02 4.00
CA TYR A 263 32.80 -22.70 4.38
C TYR A 263 34.28 -22.61 4.09
N LYS A 264 34.67 -21.53 3.44
CA LYS A 264 36.05 -21.25 3.07
C LYS A 264 36.72 -20.42 4.18
N PRO A 265 37.79 -20.94 4.83
CA PRO A 265 38.58 -20.20 5.80
C PRO A 265 38.99 -18.80 5.32
N GLY A 266 38.75 -17.78 6.16
CA GLY A 266 39.07 -16.37 5.88
C GLY A 266 38.18 -15.68 4.85
N ILE A 267 37.21 -16.39 4.27
CA ILE A 267 36.42 -15.94 3.12
C ILE A 267 34.92 -15.97 3.48
N THR A 268 34.41 -17.12 3.90
CA THR A 268 32.97 -17.28 4.13
C THR A 268 32.51 -16.43 5.31
N VAL A 269 31.44 -15.68 5.08
CA VAL A 269 30.73 -14.92 6.11
C VAL A 269 29.35 -15.54 6.28
N VAL A 270 28.97 -15.76 7.54
CA VAL A 270 27.64 -16.28 7.88
C VAL A 270 26.89 -15.34 8.80
N ARG A 271 25.57 -15.38 8.75
CA ARG A 271 24.69 -14.74 9.72
C ARG A 271 24.46 -15.67 10.90
N GLY A 272 24.78 -15.20 12.11
CA GLY A 272 24.42 -15.89 13.36
C GLY A 272 22.96 -15.64 13.73
N ARG A 273 22.40 -16.47 14.62
CA ARG A 273 20.99 -16.32 15.07
C ARG A 273 20.73 -15.03 15.89
N ASP A 274 21.79 -14.39 16.37
CA ASP A 274 21.77 -13.08 17.03
C ASP A 274 21.69 -11.92 16.03
N GLY A 275 21.74 -12.21 14.73
CA GLY A 275 21.88 -11.18 13.72
C GLY A 275 23.27 -10.53 13.77
N GLY A 276 24.31 -11.24 14.19
CA GLY A 276 25.70 -10.86 13.95
C GLY A 276 26.22 -11.42 12.63
N SER A 277 27.18 -10.75 12.02
CA SER A 277 27.90 -11.26 10.83
C SER A 277 29.25 -11.81 11.25
N TYR A 278 29.52 -13.05 10.88
CA TYR A 278 30.66 -13.81 11.39
C TYR A 278 31.47 -14.36 10.23
N ARG A 279 32.74 -13.95 10.14
CA ARG A 279 33.67 -14.48 9.14
C ARG A 279 34.36 -15.72 9.67
N CYS A 280 34.35 -16.80 8.91
CA CYS A 280 35.16 -17.98 9.23
C CYS A 280 36.63 -17.56 9.30
N LEU A 281 37.32 -17.91 10.39
CA LEU A 281 38.71 -17.51 10.58
C LEU A 281 39.62 -18.04 9.45
N PRO A 282 40.75 -17.38 9.16
CA PRO A 282 41.77 -17.94 8.27
C PRO A 282 42.35 -19.26 8.80
N ASN A 283 43.02 -20.00 7.92
CA ASN A 283 43.75 -21.21 8.35
C ASN A 283 44.83 -20.86 9.40
N PRO A 284 45.03 -21.71 10.42
CA PRO A 284 44.44 -23.05 10.59
C PRO A 284 43.07 -23.08 11.27
N ASN A 285 42.66 -22.00 11.94
CA ASN A 285 41.44 -21.97 12.77
C ASN A 285 40.15 -22.06 11.95
N GLY A 286 40.18 -21.67 10.67
CA GLY A 286 39.04 -21.82 9.78
C GLY A 286 38.55 -23.26 9.56
N GLY A 287 39.31 -24.28 9.97
CA GLY A 287 38.81 -25.67 9.98
C GLY A 287 37.60 -25.84 10.91
N TRP A 288 37.52 -25.08 11.99
CA TRP A 288 36.47 -25.22 13.01
C TRP A 288 35.10 -24.73 12.55
N CYS A 289 35.04 -23.81 11.58
CA CYS A 289 33.77 -23.26 11.11
C CYS A 289 32.91 -24.29 10.36
N ASN A 290 33.50 -25.39 9.88
CA ASN A 290 32.81 -26.50 9.21
C ASN A 290 32.47 -27.68 10.12
N ILE A 291 32.72 -27.58 11.43
CA ILE A 291 32.39 -28.65 12.37
C ILE A 291 30.91 -28.57 12.73
N ASP A 292 30.20 -29.67 12.53
CA ASP A 292 28.80 -29.85 12.94
C ASP A 292 28.66 -30.01 14.45
N SER A 293 28.87 -28.90 15.16
CA SER A 293 28.73 -28.83 16.60
C SER A 293 28.33 -27.41 17.04
N ALA A 294 27.04 -27.11 16.95
CA ALA A 294 26.49 -25.81 17.37
C ALA A 294 26.85 -25.45 18.82
N LEU A 295 26.87 -26.45 19.73
CA LEU A 295 27.25 -26.26 21.13
C LEU A 295 28.63 -25.58 21.28
N TYR A 296 29.58 -25.90 20.39
CA TYR A 296 30.94 -25.39 20.45
C TYR A 296 31.16 -24.23 19.47
N TYR A 297 30.68 -24.34 18.23
CA TYR A 297 31.10 -23.49 17.12
C TYR A 297 29.96 -22.71 16.45
N GLU A 298 28.75 -22.67 17.04
CA GLU A 298 27.72 -21.77 16.53
C GLU A 298 28.18 -20.31 16.66
N PRO A 299 28.22 -19.52 15.58
CA PRO A 299 28.69 -18.14 15.62
C PRO A 299 27.86 -17.30 16.59
N GLY A 300 28.54 -16.63 17.54
CA GLY A 300 27.93 -15.82 18.60
C GLY A 300 27.41 -16.57 19.82
N PHE A 301 27.29 -17.90 19.77
CA PHE A 301 26.65 -18.69 20.85
C PHE A 301 27.44 -19.89 21.35
N GLY A 302 28.19 -20.57 20.50
CA GLY A 302 28.94 -21.76 20.88
C GLY A 302 29.99 -21.44 21.94
N ILE A 303 30.25 -22.36 22.86
CA ILE A 303 31.19 -22.09 23.98
C ILE A 303 32.63 -21.79 23.53
N ALA A 304 32.96 -22.11 22.28
CA ALA A 304 34.24 -21.88 21.63
C ALA A 304 34.06 -21.22 20.25
N TRP A 305 32.99 -20.43 20.04
CA TRP A 305 32.68 -19.88 18.72
C TRP A 305 33.80 -18.98 18.19
N GLN A 306 34.52 -18.29 19.08
CA GLN A 306 35.65 -17.43 18.74
C GLN A 306 36.85 -18.19 18.17
N ASP A 307 36.92 -19.52 18.36
CA ASP A 307 37.97 -20.35 17.75
C ASP A 307 37.68 -20.62 16.27
N ALA A 308 36.44 -20.43 15.82
CA ALA A 308 35.99 -20.67 14.44
C ALA A 308 35.67 -19.37 13.68
N TRP A 309 35.23 -18.33 14.39
CA TRP A 309 34.61 -17.15 13.79
C TRP A 309 35.16 -15.84 14.35
N GLU A 310 35.28 -14.86 13.47
CA GLU A 310 35.50 -13.46 13.80
C GLU A 310 34.17 -12.69 13.66
N LEU A 311 33.73 -12.04 14.75
CA LEU A 311 32.60 -11.11 14.70
C LEU A 311 33.03 -9.86 13.93
N LEU A 312 32.30 -9.54 12.87
CA LEU A 312 32.52 -8.34 12.09
C LEU A 312 31.75 -7.16 12.71
N PRO A 313 32.35 -5.96 12.79
CA PRO A 313 31.66 -4.77 13.29
C PRO A 313 30.50 -4.38 12.35
N ASN A 314 29.41 -3.89 12.95
CA ASN A 314 28.22 -3.38 12.26
C ASN A 314 28.48 -2.01 11.60
#